data_AF-A0A538LED3-F1
#
_entry.id   AF-A0A538LED3-F1
#
_cell.length_a   1.000
_cell.length_b   1.000
_cell.length_c   1.000
_cell.angle_alpha   90.00
_cell.angle_beta   90.00
_cell.angle_gamma   90.00
#
_symmetry.space_group_name_H-M   'P 1'
#
loop_
_entity.id
_entity.type
_entity.pdbx_description
1 polymer ?
#
loop_
_entity_poly.entity_id
_entity_poly.type
_entity_poly.pdbx_seq_one_letter_code
_entity_poly.pdbx_strand_id
1 'polypeptide(L)' 'MRVLVTNDDGVGSPGLAALASAMAEDGHELLVAAP' A
#
# COMPACT_ATOMS: atom_id res chain seq x y z
N MET A 1 6.17 10.09 6.17
CA MET A 1 4.94 10.14 7.01
C MET A 1 4.52 8.71 7.35
N ARG A 2 3.66 8.49 8.36
CA ARG A 2 3.05 7.18 8.61
C ARG A 2 1.72 7.05 7.87
N VAL A 3 1.53 6.01 7.08
CA VAL A 3 0.34 5.83 6.23
C VAL A 3 -0.21 4.40 6.32
N LEU A 4 -1.53 4.28 6.53
CA LEU A 4 -2.28 3.04 6.37
C LEU A 4 -2.88 3.00 4.95
N VAL A 5 -2.59 1.93 4.21
CA VAL A 5 -3.12 1.69 2.86
C VAL A 5 -3.98 0.44 2.87
N THR A 6 -5.17 0.53 2.27
CA THR A 6 -6.16 -0.54 2.14
C THR A 6 -6.85 -0.43 0.78
N ASN A 7 -7.43 -1.53 0.31
CA ASN A 7 -8.37 -1.57 -0.82
C ASN A 7 -9.41 -2.68 -0.57
N ASP A 8 -10.39 -2.80 -1.48
CA ASP A 8 -11.41 -3.85 -1.49
C ASP A 8 -11.09 -5.01 -2.45
N ASP A 9 -10.21 -4.82 -3.45
CA ASP A 9 -9.77 -5.91 -4.35
C ASP A 9 -8.85 -6.96 -3.69
N GLY A 10 -8.38 -6.68 -2.47
CA GLY A 10 -7.55 -7.58 -1.66
C GLY A 10 -6.05 -7.32 -1.72
N VAL A 11 -5.32 -7.93 -0.78
CA VAL A 11 -3.87 -7.71 -0.54
C VAL A 11 -3.00 -8.14 -1.73
N GLY A 12 -3.50 -9.09 -2.54
CA GLY A 12 -2.84 -9.56 -3.76
C GLY A 12 -3.09 -8.71 -5.00
N SER A 13 -3.83 -7.61 -4.90
CA SER A 13 -4.17 -6.79 -6.07
C SER A 13 -2.92 -6.09 -6.64
N PRO A 14 -2.75 -6.06 -7.98
CA PRO A 14 -1.60 -5.40 -8.59
C PRO A 14 -1.60 -3.89 -8.35
N GLY A 15 -2.79 -3.27 -8.23
CA GLY A 15 -2.93 -1.84 -7.95
C GLY A 15 -2.45 -1.46 -6.55
N LEU A 16 -2.80 -2.25 -5.53
CA LEU A 16 -2.34 -2.02 -4.16
C LEU A 16 -0.82 -2.16 -4.05
N ALA A 17 -0.24 -3.18 -4.68
CA ALA A 17 1.20 -3.39 -4.71
C ALA A 17 1.95 -2.23 -5.38
N ALA A 18 1.44 -1.76 -6.53
CA ALA A 18 2.04 -0.63 -7.26
C ALA A 18 2.02 0.66 -6.43
N LEU A 19 0.89 0.97 -5.78
CA LEU A 19 0.77 2.15 -4.93
C LEU A 19 1.71 2.06 -3.71
N ALA A 20 1.71 0.93 -3.00
CA ALA A 20 2.56 0.73 -1.84
C ALA A 20 4.06 0.85 -2.18
N SER A 21 4.49 0.33 -3.33
CA SER A 21 5.88 0.45 -3.79
C SER A 21 6.26 1.91 -4.04
N ALA A 22 5.44 2.66 -4.78
CA ALA A 22 5.71 4.07 -5.08
C ALA A 22 5.77 4.93 -3.81
N MET A 23 4.89 4.65 -2.84
CA MET A 23 4.91 5.36 -1.55
C MET A 23 6.11 4.99 -0.67
N ALA A 24 6.60 3.74 -0.75
CA ALA A 24 7.81 3.32 -0.04
C ALA A 24 9.06 4.01 -0.63
N GLU A 25 9.14 4.11 -1.95
CA GLU A 25 10.21 4.81 -2.67
C GLU A 25 10.25 6.32 -2.35
N ASP A 26 9.10 6.93 -2.10
CA ASP A 26 8.96 8.32 -1.66
C ASP A 26 9.28 8.52 -0.15
N GLY A 27 9.67 7.46 0.56
CA GLY A 27 10.16 7.52 1.94
C GLY A 27 9.07 7.52 3.02
N HIS A 28 7.86 7.02 2.71
CA HIS A 28 6.80 6.87 3.72
C HIS A 28 6.95 5.56 4.51
N GLU A 29 6.58 5.61 5.78
CA GLU A 29 6.45 4.42 6.64
C GLU A 29 5.03 3.87 6.45
N LEU A 30 4.92 2.68 5.85
CA LEU A 30 3.65 2.12 5.40
C LEU A 30 3.18 0.95 6.28
N LEU A 31 1.87 0.88 6.50
CA LEU A 31 1.16 -0.32 6.93
C LEU A 31 0.12 -0.67 5.85
N VAL A 32 0.18 -1.88 5.31
CA VAL A 32 -0.81 -2.39 4.33
C VAL A 32 -1.71 -3.40 5.02
N ALA A 33 -3.01 -3.21 4.91
CA ALA A 33 -4.01 -4.17 5.39
C ALA A 33 -5.18 -4.20 4.41
N ALA A 34 -5.50 -5.37 3.87
CA ALA A 34 -6.58 -5.59 2.93
C ALA A 34 -7.07 -7.05 3.02
N PRO A 35 -8.26 -7.39 2.49
CA PRO A 35 -8.78 -8.76 2.43
C PRO A 35 -7.88 -9.76 1.69
#